data_AF-A0A6A6NQM4-F1
#
_entry.id   AF-A0A6A6NQM4-F1
#
_cell.length_a   1.000
_cell.length_b   1.000
_cell.length_c   1.000
_cell.angle_alpha   90.00
_cell.angle_beta   90.00
_cell.angle_gamma   90.00
#
_symmetry.space_group_name_H-M   'P 1'
#
loop_
_entity.id
_entity.type
_entity.pdbx_description
1 polymer ?
#
loop_
_entity_poly.entity_id
_entity_poly.type
_entity_poly.pdbx_seq_one_letter_code
_entity_poly.pdbx_strand_id
1 'polypeptide(L)'
;MLLNSKRILIRCKSRTIYIMIDFTLTPAQQRLQQGARVLAQAHLAGAFANYNYLLTQRERFQTLRPIFRAAVSAGLIKGQIPTGYGGGAGVLLDAAILVEELCSVDPSGSLAILGVGLGFTPLILGGSDEQKKRLLAPFLSGEGEPLAALAHSEPGGTAN
;
A
#
# COMPACT_ATOMS: atom_id res chain seq x y z
N MET A 1 -60.42 40.36 -3.64
CA MET A 1 -59.32 41.14 -3.00
C MET A 1 -59.12 40.61 -1.59
N LEU A 2 -57.97 40.23 -1.06
CA LEU A 2 -56.60 40.08 -1.56
C LEU A 2 -55.89 39.29 -0.45
N LEU A 3 -55.22 38.19 -0.81
CA LEU A 3 -54.24 37.53 0.06
C LEU A 3 -53.05 38.46 0.31
N ASN A 4 -52.42 38.40 1.50
CA ASN A 4 -50.96 38.49 1.67
C ASN A 4 -50.58 38.26 3.14
N SER A 5 -49.94 37.14 3.53
CA SER A 5 -48.54 36.76 3.28
C SER A 5 -47.56 37.44 4.23
N LYS A 6 -46.98 36.64 5.16
CA LYS A 6 -45.52 36.47 5.32
C LYS A 6 -45.22 35.39 6.37
N ARG A 7 -44.86 34.19 5.89
CA ARG A 7 -44.02 33.22 6.61
C ARG A 7 -42.56 33.66 6.43
N ILE A 8 -41.75 33.66 7.48
CA ILE A 8 -40.31 33.38 7.37
C ILE A 8 -40.05 32.17 8.25
N LEU A 9 -40.21 31.00 7.65
CA LEU A 9 -39.79 29.73 8.20
C LEU A 9 -38.33 29.56 7.77
N ILE A 10 -37.38 29.70 8.69
CA ILE A 10 -36.00 29.25 8.45
C ILE A 10 -36.08 27.72 8.41
N ARG A 11 -36.24 27.19 7.20
CA ARG A 11 -36.16 25.76 6.93
C ARG A 11 -35.19 25.60 5.77
N CYS A 12 -33.90 25.56 6.11
CA CYS A 12 -32.90 25.04 5.22
C CYS A 12 -33.26 23.57 4.99
N LYS A 13 -34.00 23.31 3.90
CA LYS A 13 -34.19 21.95 3.40
C LYS A 13 -32.80 21.45 3.04
N SER A 14 -32.24 20.58 3.87
CA SER A 14 -31.12 19.72 3.50
C SER A 14 -31.49 19.09 2.15
N ARG A 15 -30.84 19.56 1.09
CA ARG A 15 -30.85 18.86 -0.19
C ARG A 15 -29.98 17.64 0.06
N THR A 16 -30.61 16.48 0.22
CA THR A 16 -29.92 15.22 0.01
C THR A 16 -29.42 15.24 -1.43
N ILE A 17 -28.15 15.61 -1.62
CA ILE A 17 -27.47 15.44 -2.89
C ILE A 17 -27.23 13.94 -2.99
N TYR A 18 -28.02 13.25 -3.81
CA TYR A 18 -27.69 11.90 -4.23
C TYR A 18 -26.46 12.00 -5.14
N ILE A 19 -25.28 11.95 -4.53
CA ILE A 19 -24.05 11.73 -5.27
C ILE A 19 -24.09 10.25 -5.67
N MET A 20 -24.45 10.01 -6.92
CA MET A 20 -24.58 8.65 -7.47
C MET A 20 -23.21 7.97 -7.58
N ILE A 21 -22.11 8.75 -7.63
CA ILE A 21 -20.71 8.30 -7.60
C ILE A 21 -19.87 9.38 -6.89
N ASP A 22 -19.19 9.02 -5.80
CA ASP A 22 -18.31 9.91 -5.02
C ASP A 22 -16.84 9.45 -5.17
N PHE A 23 -15.96 10.39 -5.50
CA PHE A 23 -14.52 10.17 -5.64
C PHE A 23 -13.70 10.82 -4.50
N THR A 24 -14.38 11.42 -3.53
CA THR A 24 -13.72 12.09 -2.42
C THR A 24 -13.08 11.06 -1.50
N LEU A 25 -11.78 11.22 -1.23
CA LEU A 25 -11.12 10.39 -0.23
C LEU A 25 -11.76 10.60 1.14
N THR A 26 -12.01 9.50 1.83
CA THR A 26 -12.48 9.56 3.22
C THR A 26 -11.42 10.21 4.12
N PRO A 27 -11.80 10.75 5.30
CA PRO A 27 -10.82 11.27 6.25
C PRO A 27 -9.76 10.23 6.67
N ALA A 28 -10.10 8.94 6.68
CA ALA A 28 -9.15 7.87 6.95
C ALA A 28 -8.12 7.72 5.80
N GLN A 29 -8.58 7.76 4.56
CA GLN A 29 -7.73 7.73 3.37
C GLN A 29 -6.83 8.95 3.23
N GLN A 30 -7.32 10.15 3.59
CA GLN A 30 -6.49 11.35 3.64
C GLN A 30 -5.37 11.24 4.69
N ARG A 31 -5.67 10.67 5.87
CA ARG A 31 -4.64 10.39 6.88
C ARG A 31 -3.64 9.34 6.41
N LEU A 32 -4.11 8.29 5.73
CA LEU A 32 -3.24 7.28 5.12
C LEU A 32 -2.31 7.91 4.09
N GLN A 33 -2.84 8.72 3.19
CA GLN A 33 -2.07 9.46 2.18
C GLN A 33 -0.98 10.31 2.83
N GLN A 34 -1.35 11.14 3.81
CA GLN A 34 -0.39 12.00 4.50
C GLN A 34 0.67 11.19 5.27
N GLY A 35 0.28 10.10 5.91
CA GLY A 35 1.21 9.20 6.61
C GLY A 35 2.18 8.51 5.65
N ALA A 36 1.67 8.00 4.53
CA ALA A 36 2.46 7.37 3.47
C ALA A 36 3.48 8.35 2.89
N ARG A 37 3.07 9.61 2.64
CA ARG A 37 3.95 10.69 2.19
C ARG A 37 5.10 10.94 3.15
N VAL A 38 4.80 11.09 4.44
CA VAL A 38 5.81 11.34 5.46
C VAL A 38 6.79 10.17 5.57
N LEU A 39 6.28 8.94 5.56
CA LEU A 39 7.10 7.73 5.59
C LEU A 39 8.01 7.64 4.36
N ALA A 40 7.46 7.87 3.17
CA ALA A 40 8.21 7.86 1.91
C ALA A 40 9.33 8.90 1.94
N GLN A 41 9.04 10.14 2.35
CA GLN A 41 10.06 11.18 2.45
C GLN A 41 11.15 10.82 3.47
N ALA A 42 10.78 10.26 4.63
CA ALA A 42 11.73 9.91 5.69
C ALA A 42 12.67 8.76 5.31
N HIS A 43 12.18 7.77 4.54
CA HIS A 43 12.92 6.53 4.29
C HIS A 43 13.37 6.32 2.84
N LEU A 44 12.72 6.96 1.86
CA LEU A 44 12.97 6.73 0.44
C LEU A 44 13.70 7.88 -0.25
N ALA A 45 13.59 9.13 0.22
CA ALA A 45 14.10 10.30 -0.51
C ALA A 45 15.62 10.27 -0.82
N GLY A 46 16.41 9.58 0.00
CA GLY A 46 17.87 9.42 -0.22
C GLY A 46 18.27 8.15 -0.98
N ALA A 47 17.34 7.27 -1.32
CA ALA A 47 17.64 5.94 -1.86
C ALA A 47 18.38 6.04 -3.20
N PHE A 48 17.87 6.83 -4.14
CA PHE A 48 18.48 7.02 -5.46
C PHE A 48 19.95 7.44 -5.40
N ALA A 49 20.29 8.37 -4.50
CA ALA A 49 21.67 8.83 -4.33
C ALA A 49 22.61 7.68 -3.90
N ASN A 50 22.11 6.69 -3.17
CA ASN A 50 22.89 5.56 -2.67
C ASN A 50 23.14 4.49 -3.73
N TYR A 51 22.26 4.35 -4.73
CA TYR A 51 22.36 3.26 -5.71
C TYR A 51 22.67 3.72 -7.15
N ASN A 52 22.46 4.98 -7.50
CA ASN A 52 22.64 5.50 -8.86
C ASN A 52 24.06 5.24 -9.41
N TYR A 53 25.09 5.46 -8.61
CA TYR A 53 26.49 5.35 -9.02
C TYR A 53 27.04 3.92 -9.07
N LEU A 54 26.30 2.93 -8.55
CA LEU A 54 26.76 1.53 -8.53
C LEU A 54 26.70 0.92 -9.93
N LEU A 55 27.45 -0.16 -10.16
CA LEU A 55 27.57 -0.75 -11.50
C LEU A 55 26.54 -1.87 -11.71
N THR A 56 26.35 -2.74 -10.70
CA THR A 56 25.50 -3.93 -10.84
C THR A 56 24.14 -3.79 -10.16
N GLN A 57 23.12 -4.46 -10.70
CA GLN A 57 21.79 -4.48 -10.08
C GLN A 57 21.78 -5.11 -8.69
N ARG A 58 22.67 -6.09 -8.45
CA ARG A 58 22.80 -6.73 -7.14
C ARG A 58 23.27 -5.73 -6.08
N GLU A 59 24.30 -4.95 -6.38
CA GLU A 59 24.82 -3.93 -5.46
C GLU A 59 23.76 -2.86 -5.19
N ARG A 60 23.07 -2.38 -6.24
CA ARG A 60 21.95 -1.43 -6.08
C ARG A 60 20.89 -1.95 -5.13
N PHE A 61 20.40 -3.18 -5.35
CA PHE A 61 19.38 -3.78 -4.50
C PHE A 61 19.85 -3.95 -3.04
N GLN A 62 21.11 -4.33 -2.82
CA GLN A 62 21.67 -4.50 -1.48
C GLN A 62 21.66 -3.19 -0.67
N THR A 63 21.78 -2.02 -1.32
CA THR A 63 21.67 -0.73 -0.63
C THR A 63 20.29 -0.46 -0.04
N LEU A 64 19.25 -1.14 -0.55
CA LEU A 64 17.86 -0.96 -0.09
C LEU A 64 17.55 -1.75 1.19
N ARG A 65 18.46 -2.60 1.68
CA ARG A 65 18.22 -3.41 2.90
C ARG A 65 17.82 -2.58 4.13
N PRO A 66 18.45 -1.43 4.46
CA PRO A 66 18.03 -0.61 5.59
C PRO A 66 16.61 -0.05 5.41
N ILE A 67 16.25 0.35 4.19
CA ILE A 67 14.91 0.82 3.84
C ILE A 67 13.88 -0.29 4.03
N PHE A 68 14.18 -1.49 3.53
CA PHE A 68 13.30 -2.65 3.67
C PHE A 68 13.10 -3.04 5.14
N ARG A 69 14.17 -3.04 5.95
CA ARG A 69 14.09 -3.28 7.41
C ARG A 69 13.21 -2.25 8.11
N ALA A 70 13.35 -0.97 7.75
CA ALA A 70 12.49 0.09 8.29
C ALA A 70 11.02 -0.14 7.91
N ALA A 71 10.74 -0.55 6.67
CA ALA A 71 9.40 -0.89 6.21
C ALA A 71 8.80 -2.10 6.94
N VAL A 72 9.61 -3.14 7.21
CA VAL A 72 9.22 -4.29 8.04
C VAL A 72 8.83 -3.83 9.45
N SER A 73 9.68 -3.01 10.08
CA SER A 73 9.47 -2.49 11.44
C SER A 73 8.25 -1.56 11.52
N ALA A 74 7.99 -0.78 10.46
CA ALA A 74 6.81 0.08 10.33
C ALA A 74 5.53 -0.69 9.99
N GLY A 75 5.61 -2.02 9.81
CA GLY A 75 4.46 -2.87 9.53
C GLY A 75 3.98 -2.84 8.08
N LEU A 76 4.72 -2.25 7.13
CA LEU A 76 4.32 -2.18 5.72
C LEU A 76 4.31 -3.55 5.04
N ILE A 77 5.18 -4.47 5.47
CA ILE A 77 5.21 -5.84 4.94
C ILE A 77 4.02 -6.64 5.49
N LYS A 78 3.79 -6.56 6.80
CA LYS A 78 2.62 -7.14 7.46
C LYS A 78 1.30 -6.56 6.92
N GLY A 79 1.30 -5.29 6.54
CA GLY A 79 0.18 -4.57 5.92
C GLY A 79 -0.20 -5.07 4.52
N GLN A 80 0.60 -5.92 3.89
CA GLN A 80 0.27 -6.57 2.61
C GLN A 80 -0.42 -7.93 2.79
N ILE A 81 -0.52 -8.42 4.03
CA ILE A 81 -1.16 -9.69 4.36
C ILE A 81 -2.60 -9.42 4.83
N PRO A 82 -3.61 -10.19 4.37
CA PRO A 82 -4.98 -10.06 4.84
C PRO A 82 -5.11 -10.18 6.36
N THR A 83 -6.06 -9.43 6.94
CA THR A 83 -6.33 -9.42 8.39
C THR A 83 -6.67 -10.80 8.95
N GLY A 84 -7.38 -11.63 8.18
CA GLY A 84 -7.70 -13.02 8.56
C GLY A 84 -6.48 -13.94 8.76
N TYR A 85 -5.31 -13.54 8.28
CA TYR A 85 -4.04 -14.25 8.46
C TYR A 85 -3.07 -13.53 9.39
N GLY A 86 -3.57 -12.60 10.22
CA GLY A 86 -2.77 -11.84 11.19
C GLY A 86 -2.08 -10.60 10.60
N GLY A 87 -2.33 -10.27 9.33
CA GLY A 87 -1.81 -9.09 8.66
C GLY A 87 -2.66 -7.83 8.87
N GLY A 88 -2.38 -6.79 8.10
CA GLY A 88 -3.03 -5.48 8.19
C GLY A 88 -3.62 -4.95 6.89
N ALA A 89 -3.75 -5.78 5.84
CA ALA A 89 -4.23 -5.31 4.54
C ALA A 89 -5.67 -4.79 4.61
N GLY A 90 -5.84 -3.55 4.18
CA GLY A 90 -7.14 -2.89 4.03
C GLY A 90 -7.77 -3.15 2.66
N VAL A 91 -8.60 -2.20 2.21
CA VAL A 91 -9.18 -2.24 0.86
C VAL A 91 -8.15 -1.85 -0.20
N LEU A 92 -8.36 -2.29 -1.45
CA LEU A 92 -7.40 -2.04 -2.54
C LEU A 92 -7.17 -0.55 -2.83
N LEU A 93 -8.16 0.32 -2.57
CA LEU A 93 -8.00 1.77 -2.73
C LEU A 93 -6.97 2.33 -1.73
N ASP A 94 -6.94 1.81 -0.51
CA ASP A 94 -5.96 2.22 0.50
C ASP A 94 -4.54 1.77 0.08
N ALA A 95 -4.42 0.56 -0.48
CA ALA A 95 -3.17 0.08 -1.06
C ALA A 95 -2.72 0.95 -2.24
N ALA A 96 -3.63 1.38 -3.12
CA ALA A 96 -3.32 2.25 -4.24
C ALA A 96 -2.78 3.62 -3.79
N ILE A 97 -3.40 4.24 -2.77
CA ILE A 97 -2.93 5.48 -2.17
C ILE A 97 -1.51 5.31 -1.61
N LEU A 98 -1.26 4.23 -0.88
CA LEU A 98 0.07 3.93 -0.33
C LEU A 98 1.11 3.78 -1.46
N VAL A 99 0.79 3.00 -2.50
CA VAL A 99 1.68 2.77 -3.65
C VAL A 99 2.03 4.09 -4.35
N GLU A 100 1.03 4.94 -4.59
CA GLU A 100 1.23 6.24 -5.26
C GLU A 100 2.19 7.13 -4.48
N GLU A 101 1.97 7.29 -3.18
CA GLU A 101 2.81 8.15 -2.33
C GLU A 101 4.26 7.63 -2.23
N LEU A 102 4.46 6.32 -2.08
CA LEU A 102 5.79 5.71 -2.01
C LEU A 102 6.54 5.84 -3.35
N CYS A 103 5.90 5.45 -4.45
CA CYS A 103 6.49 5.49 -5.79
C CYS A 103 6.78 6.92 -6.27
N SER A 104 6.07 7.92 -5.76
CA SER A 104 6.35 9.34 -6.05
C SER A 104 7.71 9.80 -5.53
N VAL A 105 8.29 9.10 -4.55
CA VAL A 105 9.58 9.44 -3.95
C VAL A 105 10.71 8.57 -4.50
N ASP A 106 10.57 7.24 -4.46
CA ASP A 106 11.57 6.32 -5.00
C ASP A 106 10.94 5.00 -5.46
N PRO A 107 10.86 4.73 -6.77
CA PRO A 107 10.21 3.52 -7.27
C PRO A 107 11.00 2.24 -6.94
N SER A 108 12.32 2.29 -6.82
CA SER A 108 13.13 1.08 -6.54
C SER A 108 12.96 0.57 -5.11
N GLY A 109 13.03 1.46 -4.12
CA GLY A 109 12.72 1.17 -2.72
C GLY A 109 11.26 0.77 -2.53
N SER A 110 10.33 1.46 -3.22
CA SER A 110 8.91 1.11 -3.22
C SER A 110 8.67 -0.30 -3.75
N LEU A 111 9.29 -0.66 -4.88
CA LEU A 111 9.18 -1.99 -5.46
C LEU A 111 9.78 -3.06 -4.54
N ALA A 112 10.89 -2.79 -3.86
CA ALA A 112 11.46 -3.71 -2.89
C ALA A 112 10.46 -4.00 -1.75
N ILE A 113 9.76 -2.98 -1.25
CA ILE A 113 8.77 -3.10 -0.16
C ILE A 113 7.49 -3.79 -0.63
N LEU A 114 6.93 -3.37 -1.77
CA LEU A 114 5.58 -3.75 -2.23
C LEU A 114 5.59 -5.01 -3.11
N GLY A 115 6.74 -5.35 -3.72
CA GLY A 115 6.88 -6.51 -4.59
C GLY A 115 6.67 -7.84 -3.87
N VAL A 116 6.93 -7.89 -2.56
CA VAL A 116 6.72 -9.12 -1.76
C VAL A 116 5.25 -9.51 -1.68
N GLY A 117 4.33 -8.53 -1.74
CA GLY A 117 2.89 -8.78 -1.77
C GLY A 117 2.46 -9.72 -2.91
N LEU A 118 3.09 -9.58 -4.09
CA LEU A 118 2.83 -10.47 -5.22
C LEU A 118 3.27 -11.92 -4.94
N GLY A 119 4.33 -12.11 -4.15
CA GLY A 119 4.76 -13.42 -3.68
C GLY A 119 3.78 -14.08 -2.71
N PHE A 120 2.96 -13.30 -2.00
CA PHE A 120 1.93 -13.85 -1.11
C PHE A 120 0.69 -14.33 -1.87
N THR A 121 0.40 -13.74 -3.03
CA THR A 121 -0.82 -13.99 -3.81
C THR A 121 -1.15 -15.47 -4.01
N PRO A 122 -0.26 -16.34 -4.53
CA PRO A 122 -0.61 -17.76 -4.73
C PRO A 122 -0.92 -18.47 -3.42
N LEU A 123 -0.22 -18.11 -2.34
CA LEU A 123 -0.43 -18.69 -1.01
C LEU A 123 -1.77 -18.27 -0.41
N ILE A 124 -2.12 -16.99 -0.54
CA ILE A 124 -3.38 -16.43 -0.03
C ILE A 124 -4.58 -17.03 -0.78
N LEU A 125 -4.49 -17.14 -2.10
CA LEU A 125 -5.59 -17.58 -2.96
C LEU A 125 -5.79 -19.11 -2.96
N GLY A 126 -4.70 -19.89 -2.91
CA GLY A 126 -4.75 -21.34 -3.15
C GLY A 126 -4.09 -22.21 -2.09
N GLY A 127 -3.39 -21.64 -1.10
CA GLY A 127 -2.70 -22.43 -0.07
C GLY A 127 -3.65 -23.06 0.95
N SER A 128 -3.26 -24.16 1.58
CA SER A 128 -3.94 -24.69 2.77
C SER A 128 -3.73 -23.76 3.98
N ASP A 129 -4.55 -23.90 5.03
CA ASP A 129 -4.40 -23.06 6.23
C ASP A 129 -3.06 -23.32 6.95
N GLU A 130 -2.56 -24.56 6.92
CA GLU A 130 -1.23 -24.91 7.42
C GLU A 130 -0.13 -24.22 6.60
N GLN A 131 -0.27 -24.18 5.28
CA GLN A 131 0.68 -23.48 4.40
C GLN A 131 0.66 -21.98 4.69
N LYS A 132 -0.53 -21.35 4.75
CA LYS A 132 -0.66 -19.93 5.04
C LYS A 132 -0.06 -19.59 6.40
N LYS A 133 -0.40 -20.33 7.46
CA LYS A 133 0.14 -20.12 8.80
C LYS A 133 1.65 -20.25 8.86
N ARG A 134 2.21 -21.31 8.26
CA ARG A 134 3.66 -21.58 8.29
C ARG A 134 4.46 -20.58 7.45
N LEU A 135 4.00 -20.30 6.24
CA LEU A 135 4.78 -19.53 5.26
C LEU A 135 4.61 -18.01 5.40
N LEU A 136 3.50 -17.53 5.98
CA LEU A 136 3.33 -16.10 6.32
C LEU A 136 4.01 -15.72 7.64
N ALA A 137 4.27 -16.68 8.53
CA ALA A 137 4.84 -16.40 9.86
C ALA A 137 6.09 -15.49 9.85
N PRO A 138 7.08 -15.65 8.94
CA PRO A 138 8.25 -14.78 8.90
C PRO A 138 7.91 -13.30 8.64
N PHE A 139 6.81 -13.03 7.94
CA PHE A 139 6.40 -11.68 7.54
C PHE A 139 5.49 -10.98 8.58
N LEU A 140 5.06 -11.71 9.61
CA LEU A 140 4.15 -11.20 10.65
C LEU A 140 4.88 -10.66 11.89
N SER A 141 6.16 -10.99 12.06
CA SER A 141 6.96 -10.63 13.25
C SER A 141 7.25 -9.14 13.36
N GLY A 142 7.33 -8.43 12.23
CA GLY A 142 7.83 -7.04 12.20
C GLY A 142 9.35 -6.95 12.36
N GLU A 143 10.07 -8.06 12.18
CA GLU A 143 11.53 -8.13 12.33
C GLU A 143 12.19 -8.76 11.10
N GLY A 144 13.48 -8.45 10.92
CA GLY A 144 14.31 -8.98 9.84
C GLY A 144 14.02 -8.35 8.46
N GLU A 145 14.41 -9.07 7.41
CA GLU A 145 14.18 -8.68 6.01
C GLU A 145 13.64 -9.85 5.16
N PRO A 146 12.51 -10.48 5.54
CA PRO A 146 11.97 -11.60 4.78
C PRO A 146 11.50 -11.14 3.40
N LEU A 147 11.86 -11.89 2.35
CA LEU A 147 11.48 -11.61 0.97
C LEU A 147 10.58 -12.72 0.43
N ALA A 148 9.59 -12.34 -0.37
CA ALA A 148 8.76 -13.26 -1.15
C ALA A 148 8.75 -12.80 -2.61
N ALA A 149 8.59 -13.76 -3.53
CA ALA A 149 8.49 -13.49 -4.96
C ALA A 149 7.59 -14.52 -5.63
N LEU A 150 6.88 -14.10 -6.67
CA LEU A 150 6.20 -14.98 -7.60
C LEU A 150 7.14 -15.25 -8.79
N ALA A 151 7.72 -16.44 -8.83
CA ALA A 151 8.55 -16.87 -9.96
C ALA A 151 7.65 -17.40 -11.08
N HIS A 152 7.24 -16.51 -11.98
CA HIS A 152 6.43 -16.85 -13.15
C HIS A 152 7.16 -16.61 -14.47
N SER A 153 7.83 -15.46 -14.63
CA SER A 153 8.52 -15.10 -15.87
C SER A 153 9.69 -16.03 -16.20
N GLU A 154 9.82 -16.39 -17.48
CA GLU A 154 10.86 -17.29 -18.00
C GLU A 154 11.63 -16.66 -19.16
N PRO A 155 12.87 -17.12 -19.48
CA PRO A 155 13.65 -16.60 -20.60
C PRO A 155 12.97 -16.71 -21.97
N GLY A 156 12.09 -17.70 -22.15
CA GLY A 156 11.33 -17.92 -23.39
C GLY A 156 10.07 -17.06 -23.53
N GLY A 157 9.72 -16.28 -22.50
CA GLY A 157 8.45 -15.55 -22.43
C GLY A 157 7.32 -16.37 -21.81
N THR A 158 6.22 -15.70 -21.47
CA THR A 158 5.05 -16.26 -20.76
C THR A 158 3.73 -15.70 -21.29
N ALA A 159 3.75 -15.08 -22.48
CA ALA A 159 2.58 -14.37 -23.02
C ALA A 159 1.52 -15.30 -23.64
N ASN A 160 1.87 -16.56 -23.92
CA ASN A 160 1.06 -17.51 -24.71
C ASN A 160 1.38 -18.97 -24.39
#